data_AF-A0A6C0CF11-F1
#
_entry.id   AF-A0A6C0CF11-F1
#
_cell.length_a   1.000
_cell.length_b   1.000
_cell.length_c   1.000
_cell.angle_alpha   90.00
_cell.angle_beta   90.00
_cell.angle_gamma   90.00
#
_symmetry.space_group_name_H-M   'P 1'
#
loop_
_entity.id
_entity.type
_entity.pdbx_description
1 polymer ?
#
loop_
_entity_poly.entity_id
_entity_poly.type
_entity_poly.pdbx_seq_one_letter_code
_entity_poly.pdbx_strand_id
1 'polypeptide(L)'
;MSAANAATAATAATVSRSYHTIENAAFTAVYDRTIYKYENVYGFGSPEPRYGYGADYHIFAKYGDKVYMEVRGCGNIVMSFAELQKNKYWKAYYEISLLLTKDPHTVIQDIEYRSKYIGDDIYEEPRTFALNTAFIETNISSHTKKIIGNDSDDICYIRVSPYELVNMEYDTPDALATYQNLYESRRKIRNKTFEERCAAYKRLISDGL
;
A
#
# COMPACT_ATOMS: atom_id res chain seq x y z
N MET A 1 -48.17 -27.04 -11.04
CA MET A 1 -47.42 -25.76 -11.06
C MET A 1 -46.66 -25.67 -9.75
N SER A 2 -45.38 -26.04 -9.76
CA SER A 2 -44.55 -26.21 -8.57
C SER A 2 -43.96 -24.88 -8.09
N ALA A 3 -43.96 -24.71 -6.78
CA ALA A 3 -43.27 -23.64 -6.05
C ALA A 3 -41.76 -23.68 -6.33
N ALA A 4 -41.24 -22.67 -7.02
CA ALA A 4 -39.81 -22.34 -7.08
C ALA A 4 -39.64 -20.96 -7.73
N ASN A 5 -40.06 -19.91 -7.04
CA ASN A 5 -39.71 -18.53 -7.39
C ASN A 5 -39.72 -17.70 -6.11
N ALA A 6 -38.78 -17.99 -5.20
CA ALA A 6 -38.41 -17.10 -4.12
C ALA A 6 -37.00 -17.45 -3.64
N ALA A 7 -36.17 -16.42 -3.55
CA ALA A 7 -34.87 -16.37 -2.88
C ALA A 7 -33.65 -16.96 -3.62
N THR A 8 -33.08 -16.15 -4.51
CA THR A 8 -31.62 -16.02 -4.64
C THR A 8 -31.26 -14.53 -4.59
N ALA A 9 -31.56 -13.90 -3.45
CA ALA A 9 -30.81 -12.71 -3.05
C ALA A 9 -29.49 -13.21 -2.48
N ALA A 10 -28.43 -13.15 -3.27
CA ALA A 10 -27.07 -13.29 -2.76
C ALA A 10 -26.88 -12.16 -1.73
N THR A 11 -26.95 -12.50 -0.44
CA THR A 11 -26.50 -11.63 0.64
C THR A 11 -25.02 -11.34 0.39
N ALA A 12 -24.72 -10.18 -0.19
CA ALA A 12 -23.41 -9.58 -0.06
C ALA A 12 -23.15 -9.47 1.44
N ALA A 13 -22.22 -10.25 1.97
CA ALA A 13 -21.77 -10.10 3.35
C ALA A 13 -21.32 -8.63 3.51
N THR A 14 -21.97 -7.92 4.42
CA THR A 14 -21.57 -6.57 4.80
C THR A 14 -20.20 -6.66 5.45
N VAL A 15 -19.16 -6.21 4.74
CA VAL A 15 -17.80 -6.15 5.30
C VAL A 15 -17.85 -5.25 6.52
N SER A 16 -17.70 -5.82 7.71
CA SER A 16 -17.70 -5.05 8.95
C SER A 16 -16.34 -4.37 9.13
N ARG A 17 -16.23 -3.12 8.68
CA ARG A 17 -15.08 -2.25 8.94
C ARG A 17 -15.27 -1.50 10.26
N SER A 18 -14.25 -1.53 11.12
CA SER A 18 -14.21 -0.67 12.31
C SER A 18 -13.04 0.32 12.20
N TYR A 19 -13.29 1.56 12.61
CA TYR A 19 -12.34 2.66 12.52
C TYR A 19 -11.77 2.93 13.91
N HIS A 20 -10.44 3.02 13.99
CA HIS A 20 -9.73 3.23 15.25
C HIS A 20 -8.86 4.47 15.13
N THR A 21 -9.02 5.40 16.06
CA THR A 21 -8.17 6.60 16.18
C THR A 21 -7.06 6.35 17.18
N ILE A 22 -5.81 6.61 16.78
CA ILE A 22 -4.60 6.41 17.55
C ILE A 22 -3.84 7.73 17.65
N GLU A 23 -4.13 8.52 18.67
CA GLU A 23 -3.65 9.92 18.76
C GLU A 23 -2.11 10.03 18.81
N ASN A 24 -1.44 9.05 19.41
CA ASN A 24 0.01 9.09 19.61
C ASN A 24 0.83 8.48 18.46
N ALA A 25 0.16 8.02 17.40
CA ALA A 25 0.82 7.44 16.23
C ALA A 25 0.27 7.99 14.91
N ALA A 26 1.13 8.05 13.90
CA ALA A 26 0.78 8.42 12.54
C ALA A 26 1.09 7.25 11.60
N PHE A 27 0.07 6.77 10.89
CA PHE A 27 0.14 5.68 9.92
C PHE A 27 -0.07 6.23 8.53
N THR A 28 0.87 6.02 7.62
CA THR A 28 0.80 6.54 6.25
C THR A 28 1.36 5.55 5.26
N ALA A 29 0.95 5.63 3.99
CA ALA A 29 1.55 4.80 2.95
C ALA A 29 1.65 5.50 1.60
N VAL A 30 2.56 5.00 0.77
CA VAL A 30 2.56 5.19 -0.66
C VAL A 30 2.24 3.84 -1.29
N TYR A 31 1.23 3.79 -2.14
CA TYR A 31 0.88 2.63 -2.95
C TYR A 31 0.90 3.02 -4.42
N ASP A 32 1.57 2.21 -5.24
CA ASP A 32 1.65 2.37 -6.69
C ASP A 32 1.15 1.09 -7.34
N ARG A 33 0.00 1.18 -8.01
CA ARG A 33 -0.60 0.11 -8.78
C ARG A 33 -0.22 0.27 -10.24
N THR A 34 0.30 -0.79 -10.82
CA THR A 34 0.59 -0.89 -12.24
C THR A 34 -0.40 -1.86 -12.88
N ILE A 35 -1.15 -1.40 -13.88
CA ILE A 35 -2.05 -2.24 -14.68
C ILE A 35 -1.37 -2.51 -16.02
N TYR A 36 -1.31 -3.78 -16.42
CA TYR A 36 -0.85 -4.18 -17.74
C TYR A 36 -1.86 -5.11 -18.39
N LYS A 37 -2.11 -4.88 -19.67
CA LYS A 37 -2.90 -5.78 -20.52
C LYS A 37 -1.97 -6.83 -21.10
N TYR A 38 -2.33 -8.11 -21.01
CA TYR A 38 -1.64 -9.16 -21.74
C TYR A 38 -2.55 -9.72 -22.83
N GLU A 39 -1.94 -9.95 -24.00
CA GLU A 39 -2.60 -10.64 -25.11
C GLU A 39 -2.75 -12.13 -24.76
N ASN A 40 -3.78 -12.79 -25.30
CA ASN A 40 -4.02 -14.21 -25.07
C ASN A 40 -2.90 -15.06 -25.70
N VAL A 41 -1.81 -15.28 -24.98
CA VAL A 41 -0.69 -16.11 -25.46
C VAL A 41 -1.07 -17.61 -25.51
N TYR A 42 -2.15 -18.01 -24.82
CA TYR A 42 -2.49 -19.43 -24.60
C TYR A 42 -3.87 -19.89 -25.12
N GLY A 43 -4.44 -19.30 -26.17
CA GLY A 43 -5.53 -19.92 -26.94
C GLY A 43 -6.82 -20.30 -26.17
N PHE A 44 -6.97 -19.93 -24.90
CA PHE A 44 -8.15 -20.22 -24.09
C PHE A 44 -9.26 -19.21 -24.36
N GLY A 45 -9.87 -19.29 -25.55
CA GLY A 45 -11.26 -18.92 -25.92
C GLY A 45 -11.97 -17.69 -25.34
N SER A 46 -11.34 -16.84 -24.53
CA SER A 46 -11.97 -15.68 -23.92
C SER A 46 -11.72 -14.46 -24.82
N PRO A 47 -12.78 -13.85 -25.36
CA PRO A 47 -12.66 -12.65 -26.20
C PRO A 47 -12.28 -11.39 -25.40
N GLU A 48 -12.28 -11.46 -24.07
CA GLU A 48 -12.03 -10.30 -23.22
C GLU A 48 -10.54 -10.09 -22.91
N PRO A 49 -10.06 -8.84 -22.95
CA PRO A 49 -8.70 -8.51 -22.56
C PRO A 49 -8.47 -8.85 -21.09
N ARG A 50 -7.42 -9.62 -20.81
CA ARG A 50 -7.03 -9.91 -19.44
C ARG A 50 -6.07 -8.85 -18.92
N TYR A 51 -6.25 -8.47 -17.66
CA TYR A 51 -5.43 -7.50 -16.96
C TYR A 51 -4.61 -8.20 -15.89
N GLY A 52 -3.38 -7.73 -15.71
CA GLY A 52 -2.52 -8.10 -14.60
C GLY A 52 -2.20 -6.87 -13.78
N TYR A 53 -1.94 -7.11 -12.50
CA TYR A 53 -1.69 -6.05 -11.53
C TYR A 53 -0.30 -6.25 -10.93
N GLY A 54 0.52 -5.22 -11.04
CA GLY A 54 1.73 -5.05 -10.23
C GLY A 54 1.41 -4.06 -9.12
N ALA A 55 1.99 -4.27 -7.94
CA ALA A 55 1.88 -3.31 -6.86
C ALA A 55 3.25 -3.01 -6.26
N ASP A 56 3.41 -1.82 -5.72
CA ASP A 56 4.59 -1.41 -4.98
C ASP A 56 4.15 -0.54 -3.82
N TYR A 57 4.81 -0.68 -2.67
CA TYR A 57 4.43 0.07 -1.49
C TYR A 57 5.61 0.46 -0.60
N HIS A 58 5.39 1.57 0.10
CA HIS A 58 6.11 1.99 1.29
C HIS A 58 5.07 2.33 2.36
N ILE A 59 5.11 1.62 3.48
CA ILE A 59 4.19 1.80 4.60
C ILE A 59 4.99 2.30 5.78
N PHE A 60 4.47 3.30 6.46
CA PHE A 60 5.10 3.93 7.61
C PHE A 60 4.14 3.96 8.78
N ALA A 61 4.67 3.69 9.98
CA ALA A 61 4.01 3.99 11.23
C ALA A 61 5.00 4.70 12.15
N LYS A 62 4.63 5.89 12.64
CA LYS A 62 5.48 6.72 13.49
C LYS A 62 4.83 6.91 14.86
N TYR A 63 5.58 6.67 15.94
CA TYR A 63 5.17 6.94 17.33
C TYR A 63 6.31 7.70 18.03
N GLY A 64 6.08 8.97 18.34
CA GLY A 64 7.16 9.84 18.83
C GLY A 64 8.32 9.90 17.84
N ASP A 65 9.54 9.57 18.28
CA ASP A 65 10.72 9.47 17.42
C ASP A 65 10.84 8.11 16.70
N LYS A 66 10.08 7.09 17.10
CA LYS A 66 10.18 5.75 16.49
C LYS A 66 9.41 5.70 15.18
N VAL A 67 10.01 5.09 14.16
CA VAL A 67 9.38 4.82 12.86
C VAL A 67 9.56 3.36 12.49
N TYR A 68 8.44 2.68 12.31
CA TYR A 68 8.36 1.46 11.52
C TYR A 68 8.23 1.83 10.05
N MET A 69 9.05 1.22 9.20
CA MET A 69 8.94 1.31 7.75
C MET A 69 8.90 -0.09 7.15
N GLU A 70 7.96 -0.32 6.25
CA GLU A 70 7.86 -1.54 5.47
C GLU A 70 7.85 -1.22 3.98
N VAL A 71 8.61 -1.99 3.20
CA VAL A 71 8.75 -1.76 1.77
C VAL A 71 8.60 -3.09 1.03
N ARG A 72 7.76 -3.11 -0.02
CA ARG A 72 7.54 -4.33 -0.82
C ARG A 72 8.88 -4.88 -1.30
N GLY A 73 9.12 -6.15 -0.96
CA GLY A 73 10.34 -6.85 -1.34
C GLY A 73 11.61 -6.41 -0.60
N CYS A 74 11.58 -5.48 0.35
CA CYS A 74 12.73 -5.20 1.22
C CYS A 74 12.49 -5.65 2.67
N GLY A 75 11.25 -5.97 3.03
CA GLY A 75 10.87 -6.29 4.41
C GLY A 75 10.59 -5.03 5.22
N ASN A 76 10.73 -5.14 6.54
CA ASN A 76 10.51 -4.04 7.47
C ASN A 76 11.76 -3.68 8.28
N ILE A 77 11.70 -2.51 8.90
CA ILE A 77 12.74 -1.96 9.76
C ILE A 77 12.11 -0.97 10.74
N VAL A 78 12.64 -0.90 11.96
CA VAL A 78 12.28 0.04 13.01
C VAL A 78 13.49 0.92 13.31
N MET A 79 13.33 2.23 13.12
CA MET A 79 14.42 3.20 13.22
C MET A 79 13.94 4.47 13.90
N SER A 80 14.87 5.37 14.26
CA SER A 80 14.48 6.72 14.65
C SER A 80 14.03 7.54 13.44
N PHE A 81 13.25 8.59 13.69
CA PHE A 81 12.84 9.51 12.65
C PHE A 81 14.07 10.22 12.07
N ALA A 82 15.07 10.52 12.91
CA ALA A 82 16.35 11.05 12.47
C ALA A 82 17.07 10.12 11.48
N GLU A 83 17.12 8.79 11.72
CA GLU A 83 17.69 7.84 10.76
C GLU A 83 16.92 7.83 9.43
N LEU A 84 15.58 7.84 9.47
CA LEU A 84 14.75 7.90 8.27
C LEU A 84 15.09 9.13 7.40
N GLN A 85 15.34 10.27 8.04
CA GLN A 85 15.66 11.53 7.35
C GLN A 85 17.01 11.52 6.63
N LYS A 86 17.96 10.65 7.01
CA LYS A 86 19.29 10.58 6.38
C LYS A 86 19.25 10.00 4.97
N ASN A 87 18.34 9.06 4.71
CA ASN A 87 18.18 8.47 3.39
C ASN A 87 17.19 9.30 2.56
N LYS A 88 17.68 9.93 1.47
CA LYS A 88 16.84 10.81 0.64
C LYS A 88 15.61 10.12 0.06
N TYR A 89 15.68 8.81 -0.23
CA TYR A 89 14.55 8.07 -0.81
C TYR A 89 13.49 7.80 0.24
N TRP A 90 13.88 7.32 1.42
CA TRP A 90 12.95 7.05 2.52
C TRP A 90 12.26 8.32 2.98
N LYS A 91 13.02 9.40 3.13
CA LYS A 91 12.49 10.73 3.43
C LYS A 91 11.41 11.15 2.43
N ALA A 92 11.70 11.12 1.14
CA ALA A 92 10.74 11.59 0.14
C ALA A 92 9.51 10.68 0.02
N TYR A 93 9.64 9.36 0.18
CA TYR A 93 8.47 8.48 0.26
C TYR A 93 7.62 8.74 1.51
N TYR A 94 8.23 9.06 2.65
CA TYR A 94 7.51 9.46 3.86
C TYR A 94 6.78 10.80 3.69
N GLU A 95 7.40 11.78 3.02
CA GLU A 95 6.74 13.05 2.71
C GLU A 95 5.55 12.85 1.77
N ILE A 96 5.68 11.97 0.78
CA ILE A 96 4.59 11.66 -0.16
C ILE A 96 3.47 10.88 0.54
N SER A 97 3.80 9.94 1.43
CA SER A 97 2.78 9.16 2.14
C SER A 97 1.87 10.05 3.00
N LEU A 98 2.44 11.10 3.61
CA LEU A 98 1.68 12.11 4.35
C LEU A 98 0.66 12.87 3.48
N LEU A 99 0.96 13.09 2.21
CA LEU A 99 0.07 13.80 1.28
C LEU A 99 -1.05 12.89 0.74
N LEU A 100 -0.78 11.58 0.64
CA LEU A 100 -1.75 10.61 0.12
C LEU A 100 -2.71 10.11 1.19
N THR A 101 -2.29 10.11 2.46
CA THR A 101 -3.08 9.57 3.57
C THR A 101 -4.10 10.60 4.04
N LYS A 102 -5.38 10.22 4.08
CA LYS A 102 -6.49 11.13 4.45
C LYS A 102 -6.36 11.65 5.89
N ASP A 103 -6.17 10.71 6.81
CA ASP A 103 -6.01 10.96 8.24
C ASP A 103 -4.99 9.96 8.78
N PRO A 104 -3.77 10.41 9.13
CA PRO A 104 -2.72 9.53 9.60
C PRO A 104 -3.02 8.93 10.98
N HIS A 105 -3.98 9.45 11.73
CA HIS A 105 -4.32 8.93 13.07
C HIS A 105 -5.41 7.86 13.04
N THR A 106 -6.02 7.61 11.87
CA THR A 106 -7.10 6.64 11.74
C THR A 106 -6.65 5.40 10.98
N VAL A 107 -6.88 4.23 11.57
CA VAL A 107 -6.69 2.93 10.93
C VAL A 107 -8.01 2.18 10.83
N ILE A 108 -8.16 1.38 9.79
CA ILE A 108 -9.36 0.60 9.50
C ILE A 108 -9.06 -0.85 9.80
N GLN A 109 -9.78 -1.45 10.74
CA GLN A 109 -9.73 -2.88 10.96
C GLN A 109 -10.72 -3.58 10.02
N ASP A 110 -10.18 -4.41 9.14
CA ASP A 110 -10.91 -5.23 8.17
C ASP A 110 -10.64 -6.71 8.46
N ILE A 111 -11.68 -7.43 8.85
CA ILE A 111 -11.60 -8.85 9.23
C ILE A 111 -11.58 -9.76 7.97
N GLU A 112 -11.95 -9.22 6.80
CA GLU A 112 -12.27 -9.99 5.60
C GLU A 112 -11.17 -10.05 4.53
N TYR A 113 -9.93 -9.57 4.78
CA TYR A 113 -8.86 -9.57 3.77
C TYR A 113 -8.66 -10.94 3.06
N ARG A 114 -9.04 -12.07 3.70
CA ARG A 114 -9.03 -13.41 3.09
C ARG A 114 -10.27 -13.84 2.27
N SER A 115 -11.44 -13.21 2.36
CA SER A 115 -12.67 -13.73 1.72
C SER A 115 -12.85 -13.31 0.25
N LYS A 116 -12.27 -12.19 -0.19
CA LYS A 116 -12.52 -11.60 -1.53
C LYS A 116 -11.32 -11.53 -2.48
N TYR A 117 -10.08 -11.58 -1.99
CA TYR A 117 -8.90 -11.32 -2.82
C TYR A 117 -8.08 -12.59 -3.09
N ILE A 118 -8.75 -13.60 -3.65
CA ILE A 118 -8.09 -14.75 -4.30
C ILE A 118 -7.63 -14.25 -5.69
N GLY A 119 -6.57 -13.44 -5.74
CA GLY A 119 -6.07 -12.89 -7.01
C GLY A 119 -4.96 -11.85 -6.90
N ASP A 120 -4.84 -11.18 -5.75
CA ASP A 120 -3.87 -10.09 -5.52
C ASP A 120 -2.93 -10.43 -4.35
N ASP A 121 -1.91 -11.25 -4.60
CA ASP A 121 -0.81 -11.57 -3.67
C ASP A 121 0.10 -10.33 -3.43
N ILE A 122 -0.49 -9.23 -2.95
CA ILE A 122 0.24 -7.99 -2.62
C ILE A 122 1.06 -8.20 -1.35
N TYR A 123 0.51 -8.95 -0.39
CA TYR A 123 1.11 -9.24 0.91
C TYR A 123 1.36 -10.74 1.07
N GLU A 124 2.51 -11.09 1.63
CA GLU A 124 2.92 -12.47 1.87
C GLU A 124 2.15 -13.15 3.01
N GLU A 125 1.49 -12.35 3.85
CA GLU A 125 0.75 -12.82 5.02
C GLU A 125 -0.57 -12.05 5.22
N PRO A 126 -1.55 -12.64 5.92
CA PRO A 126 -2.79 -11.96 6.26
C PRO A 126 -2.55 -10.71 7.10
N ARG A 127 -3.31 -9.65 6.84
CA ARG A 127 -3.26 -8.39 7.58
C ARG A 127 -4.66 -7.93 7.97
N THR A 128 -4.74 -7.27 9.12
CA THR A 128 -6.01 -6.88 9.74
C THR A 128 -6.25 -5.37 9.67
N PHE A 129 -5.17 -4.58 9.65
CA PHE A 129 -5.25 -3.12 9.72
C PHE A 129 -4.87 -2.49 8.39
N ALA A 130 -5.73 -1.58 7.95
CA ALA A 130 -5.69 -0.94 6.66
C ALA A 130 -5.62 0.58 6.83
N LEU A 131 -4.96 1.26 5.91
CA LEU A 131 -4.69 2.69 5.93
C LEU A 131 -5.54 3.39 4.88
N ASN A 132 -6.23 4.45 5.27
CA ASN A 132 -7.03 5.25 4.35
C ASN A 132 -6.12 6.16 3.51
N THR A 133 -5.59 5.61 2.43
CA THR A 133 -4.62 6.28 1.56
C THR A 133 -5.04 6.25 0.11
N ALA A 134 -4.77 7.36 -0.57
CA ALA A 134 -4.91 7.47 -2.00
C ALA A 134 -3.71 6.76 -2.61
N PHE A 135 -3.85 6.32 -3.86
CA PHE A 135 -2.77 5.64 -4.54
C PHE A 135 -2.67 6.02 -5.99
N ILE A 136 -1.50 5.76 -6.55
CA ILE A 136 -1.20 6.11 -7.92
C ILE A 136 -1.42 4.87 -8.76
N GLU A 137 -2.23 5.00 -9.80
CA GLU A 137 -2.44 3.95 -10.78
C GLU A 137 -1.75 4.32 -12.09
N THR A 138 -0.82 3.48 -12.53
CA THR A 138 -0.19 3.55 -13.84
C THR A 138 -0.75 2.46 -14.73
N ASN A 139 -1.41 2.83 -15.82
CA ASN A 139 -1.78 1.89 -16.87
C ASN A 139 -0.69 1.88 -17.94
N ILE A 140 0.03 0.76 -18.05
CA ILE A 140 1.15 0.62 -19.00
C ILE A 140 0.64 0.69 -20.43
N SER A 141 -0.52 0.08 -20.73
CA SER A 141 -1.04 -0.04 -22.09
C SER A 141 -1.54 1.29 -22.65
N SER A 142 -2.13 2.15 -21.83
CA SER A 142 -2.56 3.50 -22.23
C SER A 142 -1.54 4.59 -21.91
N HIS A 143 -0.43 4.26 -21.26
CA HIS A 143 0.56 5.23 -20.75
C HIS A 143 -0.03 6.33 -19.87
N THR A 144 -1.12 6.05 -19.14
CA THR A 144 -1.79 7.01 -18.27
C THR A 144 -1.44 6.81 -16.81
N LYS A 145 -1.39 7.90 -16.04
CA LYS A 145 -1.27 7.91 -14.58
C LYS A 145 -2.35 8.75 -13.96
N LYS A 146 -2.94 8.28 -12.86
CA LYS A 146 -3.95 9.01 -12.08
C LYS A 146 -3.86 8.67 -10.60
N ILE A 147 -4.43 9.54 -9.77
CA ILE A 147 -4.72 9.22 -8.38
C ILE A 147 -6.07 8.50 -8.31
N ILE A 148 -6.09 7.41 -7.56
CA ILE A 148 -7.31 6.78 -7.09
C ILE A 148 -7.52 7.23 -5.66
N GLY A 149 -8.69 7.81 -5.40
CA GLY A 149 -9.01 8.43 -4.12
C GLY A 149 -9.22 7.43 -2.97
N ASN A 150 -9.30 8.02 -1.79
CA ASN A 150 -9.45 7.39 -0.47
C ASN A 150 -10.76 6.60 -0.27
N ASP A 151 -11.73 6.77 -1.16
CA ASP A 151 -13.04 6.13 -1.08
C ASP A 151 -13.10 4.80 -1.86
N SER A 152 -11.96 4.34 -2.40
CA SER A 152 -11.84 3.07 -3.11
C SER A 152 -11.63 1.89 -2.15
N ASP A 153 -12.07 0.69 -2.56
CA ASP A 153 -11.91 -0.55 -1.79
C ASP A 153 -10.47 -1.11 -1.77
N ASP A 154 -9.56 -0.43 -2.47
CA ASP A 154 -8.16 -0.82 -2.60
C ASP A 154 -7.34 -0.17 -1.48
N ILE A 155 -7.16 -0.92 -0.39
CA ILE A 155 -6.59 -0.40 0.85
C ILE A 155 -5.14 -0.90 1.02
N CYS A 156 -4.26 -0.05 1.54
CA CYS A 156 -2.92 -0.44 1.96
C CYS A 156 -2.99 -1.04 3.37
N TYR A 157 -2.49 -2.25 3.57
CA TYR A 157 -2.51 -2.92 4.87
C TYR A 157 -1.17 -2.90 5.55
N ILE A 158 -1.13 -2.46 6.80
CA ILE A 158 0.06 -2.52 7.64
C ILE A 158 0.21 -3.91 8.26
N ARG A 159 1.45 -4.39 8.34
CA ARG A 159 1.77 -5.70 8.90
C ARG A 159 1.57 -5.77 10.42
N VAL A 160 1.93 -4.70 11.11
CA VAL A 160 1.96 -4.63 12.58
C VAL A 160 0.65 -4.08 13.14
N SER A 161 0.30 -4.50 14.35
CA SER A 161 -0.80 -3.90 15.08
C SER A 161 -0.48 -2.43 15.42
N PRO A 162 -1.43 -1.49 15.27
CA PRO A 162 -1.22 -0.09 15.66
C PRO A 162 -0.89 0.06 17.16
N TYR A 163 -1.29 -0.91 17.98
CA TYR A 163 -1.10 -0.91 19.42
C TYR A 163 0.27 -1.43 19.88
N GLU A 164 1.05 -2.05 18.98
CA GLU A 164 2.34 -2.66 19.32
C GLU A 164 3.53 -1.73 19.06
N LEU A 165 3.33 -0.65 18.29
CA LEU A 165 4.40 0.25 17.85
C LEU A 165 5.23 0.84 18.99
N VAL A 166 4.58 1.14 20.11
CA VAL A 166 5.24 1.69 21.31
C VAL A 166 6.26 0.71 21.89
N ASN A 167 6.00 -0.59 21.80
CA ASN A 167 6.81 -1.65 22.38
C ASN A 167 7.84 -2.26 21.42
N MET A 168 7.82 -1.87 20.14
CA MET A 168 8.83 -2.34 19.18
C MET A 168 10.21 -1.80 19.55
N GLU A 169 11.21 -2.68 19.53
CA GLU A 169 12.61 -2.29 19.68
C GLU A 169 13.15 -1.64 18.41
N TYR A 170 14.13 -0.74 18.55
CA TYR A 170 14.86 -0.23 17.41
C TYR A 170 15.76 -1.32 16.85
N ASP A 171 15.83 -1.40 15.52
CA ASP A 171 16.81 -2.26 14.87
C ASP A 171 18.24 -1.75 15.10
N THR A 172 19.18 -2.69 15.12
CA THR A 172 20.59 -2.38 15.34
C THR A 172 21.18 -1.59 14.17
N PRO A 173 22.28 -0.84 14.37
CA PRO A 173 22.98 -0.17 13.27
C PRO A 173 23.35 -1.10 12.11
N ASP A 174 23.74 -2.35 12.40
CA ASP A 174 24.07 -3.34 11.37
C ASP A 174 22.83 -3.79 10.58
N ALA A 175 21.69 -3.94 11.25
CA ALA A 175 20.41 -4.23 10.60
C ALA A 175 19.98 -3.05 9.70
N LEU A 176 20.14 -1.81 10.17
CA LEU A 176 19.86 -0.61 9.38
C LEU A 176 20.74 -0.53 8.12
N ALA A 177 22.05 -0.78 8.25
CA ALA A 177 22.98 -0.77 7.12
C ALA A 177 22.65 -1.90 6.12
N THR A 178 22.31 -3.09 6.62
CA THR A 178 21.88 -4.22 5.78
C THR A 178 20.60 -3.90 5.02
N TYR A 179 19.62 -3.32 5.71
CA TYR A 179 18.36 -2.90 5.11
C TYR A 179 18.56 -1.82 4.04
N GLN A 180 19.43 -0.83 4.30
CA GLN A 180 19.77 0.20 3.32
C GLN A 180 20.38 -0.39 2.04
N ASN A 181 21.36 -1.29 2.18
CA ASN A 181 21.99 -1.95 1.03
C ASN A 181 20.97 -2.80 0.24
N LEU A 182 20.07 -3.50 0.93
CA LEU A 182 18.99 -4.25 0.30
C LEU A 182 18.02 -3.32 -0.44
N TYR A 183 17.64 -2.22 0.18
CA TYR A 183 16.76 -1.22 -0.41
C TYR A 183 17.38 -0.64 -1.68
N GLU A 184 18.63 -0.17 -1.63
CA GLU A 184 19.31 0.43 -2.78
C GLU A 184 19.52 -0.57 -3.93
N SER A 185 19.83 -1.82 -3.62
CA SER A 185 20.00 -2.88 -4.63
C SER A 185 18.67 -3.26 -5.30
N ARG A 186 17.62 -3.54 -4.52
CA ARG A 186 16.30 -3.93 -5.06
C ARG A 186 15.58 -2.78 -5.75
N ARG A 187 15.79 -1.54 -5.28
CA ARG A 187 15.19 -0.33 -5.85
C ARG A 187 16.05 0.31 -6.94
N LYS A 188 17.22 -0.24 -7.28
CA LYS A 188 18.20 0.40 -8.19
C LYS A 188 17.59 0.95 -9.47
N ILE A 189 16.72 0.19 -10.14
CA ILE A 189 16.06 0.63 -11.39
C ILE A 189 15.09 1.79 -11.10
N ARG A 190 14.26 1.65 -10.07
CA ARG A 190 13.29 2.70 -9.66
C ARG A 190 14.00 3.98 -9.19
N ASN A 191 15.16 3.84 -8.56
CA ASN A 191 15.94 4.96 -8.06
C ASN A 191 16.54 5.81 -9.20
N LYS A 192 16.76 5.25 -10.40
CA LYS A 192 17.24 6.01 -11.56
C LYS A 192 16.28 7.11 -12.01
N THR A 193 14.97 6.87 -11.86
CA THR A 193 13.92 7.82 -12.25
C THR A 193 13.22 8.42 -11.03
N PHE A 194 13.87 8.38 -9.87
CA PHE A 194 13.26 8.76 -8.59
C PHE A 194 12.75 10.20 -8.57
N GLU A 195 13.57 11.15 -9.01
CA GLU A 195 13.23 12.57 -8.97
C GLU A 195 12.04 12.88 -9.88
N GLU A 196 12.04 12.31 -11.10
CA GLU A 196 10.92 12.42 -12.05
C GLU A 196 9.63 11.82 -11.48
N ARG A 197 9.75 10.66 -10.81
CA ARG A 197 8.61 10.00 -10.16
C ARG A 197 8.07 10.84 -9.00
N CYS A 198 8.93 11.37 -8.14
CA CYS A 198 8.52 12.23 -7.03
C CYS A 198 7.84 13.50 -7.54
N ALA A 199 8.38 14.13 -8.59
CA ALA A 199 7.77 15.30 -9.21
C ALA A 199 6.38 14.97 -9.80
N ALA A 200 6.27 13.83 -10.51
CA ALA A 200 4.99 13.37 -11.04
C ALA A 200 3.98 13.09 -9.91
N TYR A 201 4.41 12.48 -8.82
CA TYR A 201 3.54 12.19 -7.67
C TYR A 201 3.03 13.48 -7.04
N LYS A 202 3.93 14.42 -6.72
CA LYS A 202 3.56 15.73 -6.15
C LYS A 202 2.62 16.51 -7.06
N ARG A 203 2.85 16.49 -8.38
CA ARG A 203 1.95 17.12 -9.35
C ARG A 203 0.56 16.47 -9.37
N LEU A 204 0.51 15.13 -9.43
CA LEU A 204 -0.75 14.41 -9.43
C LEU A 204 -1.56 14.68 -8.15
N ILE A 205 -0.87 14.80 -7.01
CA ILE A 205 -1.47 15.18 -5.72
C ILE A 205 -2.04 16.59 -5.81
N SER A 206 -1.30 17.57 -6.34
CA SER A 206 -1.79 18.94 -6.54
C SER A 206 -2.95 19.06 -7.52
N ASP A 207 -2.99 18.21 -8.55
CA ASP A 207 -3.98 18.29 -9.65
C ASP A 207 -5.26 17.47 -9.36
N GLY A 208 -5.27 16.60 -8.34
CA GLY A 208 -6.29 15.55 -8.16
C GLY A 208 -6.78 15.30 -6.74
N LEU A 209 -6.38 16.12 -5.76
CA LEU A 209 -6.92 16.15 -4.39
C LEU A 209 -7.59 17.50 -4.11
#